data_AF-A0A4Q6AW34-F1
#
_entry.id   AF-A0A4Q6AW34-F1
#
_cell.length_a   1.000
_cell.length_b   1.000
_cell.length_c   1.000
_cell.angle_alpha   90.00
_cell.angle_beta   90.00
_cell.angle_gamma   90.00
#
_symmetry.space_group_name_H-M   'P 1'
#
loop_
_entity.id
_entity.type
_entity.pdbx_description
1 polymer ?
#
loop_
_entity_poly.entity_id
_entity_poly.type
_entity_poly.pdbx_seq_one_letter_code
_entity_poly.pdbx_strand_id
1 'polypeptide(L)'
;FVLVREIIKVKSVRAEDLTHDVAYARIASFQDNTAEELKAIVEKKAKTSKGLILDLRDNPGGLLDQAVKVVDLFIESGVIVSTVGRTEKDVEREYAHKKGTYADLPLVVLINGGSASASEIVAGALQDHERALLMGTTSFGKGSVQTLVSLPDQSGLKITVARYFTPKDRSIQAKGITPDVVVTYQQGEVKPEGTRKESDLKGHIESHDLSDLAKTSGISTEIEAWPAGAKQDNQLVAAYSFLRSMRFFDGKKMKMPVTR
;
A
#
# COMPACT_ATOMS: atom_id res chain seq x y z
N PHE A 1 31.20 26.66 -16.21
CA PHE A 1 31.30 25.19 -16.17
C PHE A 1 30.31 24.63 -17.19
N VAL A 2 30.71 23.64 -17.99
CA VAL A 2 29.83 22.97 -18.97
C VAL A 2 29.13 21.82 -18.25
N LEU A 3 27.81 21.88 -18.14
CA LEU A 3 27.00 20.79 -17.59
C LEU A 3 26.68 19.80 -18.72
N VAL A 4 27.16 18.57 -18.59
CA VAL A 4 26.83 17.47 -19.51
C VAL A 4 25.53 16.82 -19.03
N ARG A 5 24.54 16.68 -19.92
CA ARG A 5 23.29 15.99 -19.61
C ARG A 5 23.58 14.51 -19.31
N GLU A 6 23.22 14.08 -18.11
CA GLU A 6 23.22 12.67 -17.70
C GLU A 6 21.78 12.22 -17.46
N ILE A 7 21.46 10.97 -17.80
CA ILE A 7 20.15 10.37 -17.51
C ILE A 7 20.13 10.03 -16.02
N ILE A 8 19.42 10.82 -15.22
CA ILE A 8 19.25 10.54 -13.79
C ILE A 8 18.28 9.37 -13.61
N LYS A 9 18.80 8.20 -13.23
CA LYS A 9 17.99 7.06 -12.81
C LYS A 9 17.51 7.27 -11.37
N VAL A 10 16.29 7.78 -11.19
CA VAL A 10 15.69 7.93 -9.86
C VAL A 10 15.13 6.58 -9.43
N LYS A 11 15.72 5.97 -8.39
CA LYS A 11 15.18 4.71 -7.81
C LYS A 11 13.72 4.91 -7.42
N SER A 12 12.87 4.05 -7.95
CA SER A 12 11.42 4.16 -7.77
C SER A 12 10.94 3.45 -6.50
N VAL A 13 11.64 2.36 -6.14
CA VAL A 13 11.40 1.59 -4.93
C VAL A 13 12.55 1.76 -3.95
N ARG A 14 12.21 2.15 -2.73
CA ARG A 14 13.12 2.12 -1.57
C ARG A 14 12.72 0.94 -0.71
N ALA A 15 13.63 -0.01 -0.54
CA ALA A 15 13.46 -1.07 0.44
C ALA A 15 14.35 -0.78 1.65
N GLU A 16 13.76 -0.94 2.82
CA GLU A 16 14.49 -0.94 4.09
C GLU A 16 14.14 -2.22 4.82
N ASP A 17 15.15 -2.85 5.39
CA ASP A 17 14.95 -3.99 6.26
C ASP A 17 14.60 -3.47 7.65
N LEU A 18 13.30 -3.27 7.90
CA LEU A 18 12.83 -2.91 9.25
C LEU A 18 13.16 -4.03 10.24
N THR A 19 13.02 -5.29 9.80
CA THR A 19 13.32 -6.50 10.58
C THR A 19 13.77 -7.65 9.66
N HIS A 20 14.18 -8.76 10.29
CA HIS A 20 14.60 -9.97 9.59
C HIS A 20 13.44 -10.72 8.92
N ASP A 21 12.21 -10.54 9.41
CA ASP A 21 11.08 -11.42 9.12
C ASP A 21 9.91 -10.74 8.39
N VAL A 22 9.89 -9.42 8.29
CA VAL A 22 8.93 -8.66 7.47
C VAL A 22 9.70 -7.72 6.55
N ALA A 23 9.46 -7.84 5.24
CA ALA A 23 10.03 -6.93 4.26
C ALA A 23 9.22 -5.63 4.22
N TYR A 24 9.90 -4.50 4.05
CA TYR A 24 9.27 -3.21 3.78
C TYR A 24 9.76 -2.66 2.45
N ALA A 25 8.82 -2.28 1.59
CA ALA A 25 9.09 -1.67 0.30
C ALA A 25 8.21 -0.44 0.12
N ARG A 26 8.82 0.72 -0.07
CA ARG A 26 8.14 1.97 -0.40
C ARG A 26 8.28 2.27 -1.88
N ILE A 27 7.17 2.43 -2.57
CA ILE A 27 7.14 2.94 -3.94
C ILE A 27 6.85 4.44 -3.83
N ALA A 28 7.82 5.29 -4.18
CA ALA A 28 7.63 6.74 -4.13
C ALA A 28 6.88 7.27 -5.36
N SER A 29 7.05 6.61 -6.51
CA SER A 29 6.38 6.91 -7.78
C SER A 29 6.56 5.71 -8.71
N PHE A 30 5.60 5.46 -9.60
CA PHE A 30 5.66 4.37 -10.59
C PHE A 30 6.45 4.81 -11.84
N GLN A 31 7.60 4.21 -12.06
CA GLN A 31 8.54 4.45 -13.17
C GLN A 31 8.89 3.13 -13.87
N ASP A 32 9.56 3.18 -15.02
CA ASP A 32 9.76 2.03 -15.94
C ASP A 32 10.26 0.73 -15.30
N ASN A 33 11.02 0.81 -14.20
CA ASN A 33 11.62 -0.37 -13.53
C ASN A 33 10.97 -0.71 -12.19
N THR A 34 9.86 -0.06 -11.80
CA THR A 34 9.24 -0.23 -10.47
C THR A 34 8.88 -1.67 -10.18
N ALA A 35 8.25 -2.36 -11.15
CA ALA A 35 7.85 -3.75 -10.96
C ALA A 35 9.07 -4.68 -10.81
N GLU A 36 10.13 -4.46 -11.57
CA GLU A 36 11.36 -5.26 -11.48
C GLU A 36 12.11 -5.01 -10.17
N GLU A 37 12.22 -3.74 -9.74
CA GLU A 37 12.82 -3.37 -8.46
C GLU A 37 12.07 -4.02 -7.28
N LEU A 38 10.73 -3.94 -7.28
CA LEU A 38 9.90 -4.58 -6.26
C LEU A 38 10.05 -6.10 -6.31
N LYS A 39 10.01 -6.71 -7.49
CA LYS A 39 10.17 -8.15 -7.66
C LYS A 39 11.50 -8.64 -7.08
N ALA A 40 12.61 -7.95 -7.34
CA ALA A 40 13.91 -8.32 -6.78
C ALA A 40 13.95 -8.27 -5.25
N ILE A 41 13.27 -7.28 -4.64
CA ILE A 41 13.11 -7.20 -3.18
C ILE A 41 12.31 -8.39 -2.68
N VAL A 42 11.17 -8.68 -3.33
CA VAL A 42 10.31 -9.81 -2.98
C VAL A 42 11.04 -11.14 -3.17
N GLU A 43 11.80 -11.37 -4.24
CA GLU A 43 12.54 -12.62 -4.44
C GLU A 43 13.62 -12.84 -3.37
N LYS A 44 14.34 -11.77 -3.01
CA LYS A 44 15.36 -11.83 -1.95
C LYS A 44 14.75 -12.15 -0.59
N LYS A 45 13.53 -11.67 -0.35
CA LYS A 45 12.86 -11.71 0.95
C LYS A 45 11.83 -12.82 1.07
N ALA A 46 11.22 -13.31 0.00
CA ALA A 46 10.18 -14.35 0.03
C ALA A 46 10.69 -15.68 0.58
N LYS A 47 12.01 -15.92 0.57
CA LYS A 47 12.63 -17.10 1.17
C LYS A 47 12.84 -16.99 2.69
N THR A 48 12.81 -15.79 3.26
CA THR A 48 13.23 -15.52 4.65
C THR A 48 12.23 -14.68 5.42
N SER A 49 11.68 -13.64 4.79
CA SER A 49 10.57 -12.84 5.24
C SER A 49 9.26 -13.59 5.06
N LYS A 50 8.42 -13.50 6.09
CA LYS A 50 7.12 -14.14 6.18
C LYS A 50 6.01 -13.08 6.11
N GLY A 51 6.21 -12.07 5.28
CA GLY A 51 5.29 -10.95 5.04
C GLY A 51 5.97 -9.75 4.36
N LEU A 52 5.17 -8.94 3.66
CA LEU A 52 5.56 -7.70 3.01
C LEU A 52 4.62 -6.56 3.42
N ILE A 53 5.22 -5.42 3.78
CA ILE A 53 4.53 -4.13 3.87
C ILE A 53 4.89 -3.33 2.62
N LEU A 54 3.88 -3.06 1.78
CA LEU A 54 3.99 -2.22 0.60
C LEU A 54 3.50 -0.81 0.93
N ASP A 55 4.41 0.15 0.98
CA ASP A 55 4.10 1.53 1.33
C ASP A 55 3.90 2.40 0.08
N LEU A 56 2.65 2.83 -0.13
CA LEU A 56 2.22 3.72 -1.21
C LEU A 56 1.86 5.11 -0.68
N ARG A 57 2.20 5.44 0.57
CA ARG A 57 1.93 6.76 1.16
C ARG A 57 2.73 7.84 0.45
N ASP A 58 2.05 8.94 0.16
CA ASP A 58 2.56 10.09 -0.59
C ASP A 58 3.02 9.76 -2.02
N ASN A 59 2.55 8.65 -2.59
CA ASN A 59 2.84 8.29 -3.97
C ASN A 59 1.76 8.84 -4.91
N PRO A 60 2.07 9.85 -5.75
CA PRO A 60 1.09 10.50 -6.64
C PRO A 60 0.70 9.66 -7.87
N GLY A 61 1.23 8.44 -7.97
CA GLY A 61 1.04 7.51 -9.07
C GLY A 61 2.25 7.46 -9.98
N GLY A 62 2.02 7.45 -11.28
CA GLY A 62 3.05 7.29 -12.30
C GLY A 62 2.54 6.44 -13.45
N LEU A 63 3.40 5.59 -14.00
CA LEU A 63 3.08 4.77 -15.15
C LEU A 63 2.06 3.66 -14.81
N LEU A 64 1.00 3.56 -15.63
CA LEU A 64 -0.06 2.59 -15.47
C LEU A 64 0.45 1.15 -15.62
N ASP A 65 1.28 0.90 -16.64
CA ASP A 65 1.82 -0.44 -16.92
C ASP A 65 2.61 -0.98 -15.72
N GLN A 66 3.27 -0.11 -14.98
CA GLN A 66 4.04 -0.47 -13.79
C GLN A 66 3.14 -0.79 -12.61
N ALA A 67 2.04 -0.07 -12.42
CA ALA A 67 1.02 -0.45 -11.44
C ALA A 67 0.39 -1.81 -11.77
N VAL A 68 0.06 -2.04 -13.05
CA VAL A 68 -0.48 -3.34 -13.50
C VAL A 68 0.50 -4.46 -13.18
N LYS A 69 1.78 -4.31 -13.59
CA LYS A 69 2.82 -5.30 -13.29
C LYS A 69 3.03 -5.52 -11.80
N VAL A 70 2.96 -4.46 -10.97
CA VAL A 70 3.06 -4.59 -9.51
C VAL A 70 1.91 -5.41 -8.94
N VAL A 71 0.68 -5.20 -9.38
CA VAL A 71 -0.47 -6.02 -8.95
C VAL A 71 -0.29 -7.47 -9.41
N ASP A 72 0.17 -7.67 -10.64
CA ASP A 72 0.38 -8.99 -11.25
C ASP A 72 1.40 -9.86 -10.48
N LEU A 73 2.31 -9.24 -9.71
CA LEU A 73 3.20 -9.98 -8.80
C LEU A 73 2.44 -10.71 -7.69
N PHE A 74 1.22 -10.30 -7.34
CA PHE A 74 0.54 -10.78 -6.12
C PHE A 74 -0.78 -11.49 -6.37
N ILE A 75 -1.44 -11.31 -7.52
CA ILE A 75 -2.70 -11.99 -7.86
C ILE A 75 -2.52 -12.98 -9.01
N GLU A 76 -3.20 -14.13 -8.96
CA GLU A 76 -3.01 -15.19 -9.96
C GLU A 76 -3.87 -15.01 -11.22
N SER A 77 -5.02 -14.33 -11.12
CA SER A 77 -5.98 -14.20 -12.22
C SER A 77 -7.01 -13.10 -11.96
N GLY A 78 -7.77 -12.76 -13.00
CA GLY A 78 -8.83 -11.76 -12.95
C GLY A 78 -8.40 -10.39 -13.44
N VAL A 79 -9.33 -9.45 -13.43
CA VAL A 79 -9.09 -8.07 -13.88
C VAL A 79 -8.24 -7.35 -12.84
N ILE A 80 -7.23 -6.60 -13.28
CA ILE A 80 -6.44 -5.70 -12.43
C ILE A 80 -7.09 -4.31 -12.42
N VAL A 81 -7.38 -3.78 -13.60
CA VAL A 81 -7.98 -2.46 -13.78
C VAL A 81 -8.78 -2.44 -15.08
N SER A 82 -9.89 -1.71 -15.06
CA SER A 82 -10.65 -1.37 -16.27
C SER A 82 -10.48 0.11 -16.59
N THR A 83 -10.26 0.43 -17.86
CA THR A 83 -10.22 1.79 -18.39
C THR A 83 -11.44 2.00 -19.27
N VAL A 84 -12.29 2.97 -18.91
CA VAL A 84 -13.50 3.30 -19.65
C VAL A 84 -13.35 4.67 -20.29
N GLY A 85 -13.39 4.71 -21.62
CA GLY A 85 -13.25 5.90 -22.45
C GLY A 85 -14.49 6.80 -22.49
N ARG A 86 -14.71 7.45 -23.63
CA ARG A 86 -15.81 8.41 -23.80
C ARG A 86 -17.16 7.72 -23.90
N THR A 87 -17.22 6.54 -24.51
CA THR A 87 -18.44 5.74 -24.59
C THR A 87 -18.31 4.51 -23.71
N GLU A 88 -19.43 3.98 -23.23
CA GLU A 88 -19.46 2.75 -22.41
C GLU A 88 -19.02 1.50 -23.18
N LYS A 89 -18.82 1.60 -24.50
CA LYS A 89 -18.26 0.54 -25.33
C LYS A 89 -16.74 0.58 -25.39
N ASP A 90 -16.13 1.71 -25.03
CA ASP A 90 -14.68 1.91 -25.04
C ASP A 90 -14.10 1.40 -23.71
N VAL A 91 -14.17 0.08 -23.49
CA VAL A 91 -13.69 -0.55 -22.25
C VAL A 91 -12.46 -1.40 -22.56
N GLU A 92 -11.34 -1.02 -21.96
CA GLU A 92 -10.12 -1.82 -21.95
C GLU A 92 -9.93 -2.42 -20.55
N ARG A 93 -9.44 -3.66 -20.50
CA ARG A 93 -9.19 -4.37 -19.25
C ARG A 93 -7.81 -4.98 -19.25
N GLU A 94 -7.08 -4.75 -18.18
CA GLU A 94 -5.81 -5.40 -17.89
C GLU A 94 -6.07 -6.61 -17.00
N TYR A 95 -5.43 -7.74 -17.29
CA TYR A 95 -5.65 -9.01 -16.60
C TYR A 95 -4.36 -9.52 -15.96
N ALA A 96 -4.53 -10.23 -14.85
CA ALA A 96 -3.44 -10.89 -14.17
C ALA A 96 -3.07 -12.24 -14.79
N HIS A 97 -1.82 -12.64 -14.57
CA HIS A 97 -1.18 -13.84 -15.05
C HIS A 97 -0.62 -14.65 -13.88
N LYS A 98 -1.00 -15.93 -13.80
CA LYS A 98 -0.59 -16.84 -12.72
C LYS A 98 0.92 -17.08 -12.60
N LYS A 99 1.69 -16.88 -13.65
CA LYS A 99 3.09 -17.32 -13.70
C LYS A 99 3.98 -16.38 -12.88
N GLY A 100 4.57 -16.92 -11.81
CA GLY A 100 5.55 -16.17 -11.00
C GLY A 100 4.91 -15.26 -9.94
N THR A 101 3.63 -15.46 -9.65
CA THR A 101 2.89 -14.75 -8.61
C THR A 101 3.34 -15.20 -7.22
N TYR A 102 3.54 -14.26 -6.30
CA TYR A 102 3.78 -14.48 -4.88
C TYR A 102 2.45 -14.52 -4.12
N ALA A 103 1.51 -15.39 -4.54
CA ALA A 103 0.14 -15.41 -4.01
C ALA A 103 0.06 -15.71 -2.51
N ASP A 104 1.01 -16.51 -1.98
CA ASP A 104 1.00 -16.94 -0.57
C ASP A 104 1.72 -15.98 0.38
N LEU A 105 2.36 -14.91 -0.12
CA LEU A 105 3.11 -13.98 0.73
C LEU A 105 2.14 -13.05 1.48
N PRO A 106 2.07 -13.05 2.83
CA PRO A 106 1.20 -12.12 3.54
C PRO A 106 1.52 -10.66 3.19
N LEU A 107 0.51 -9.86 2.86
CA LEU A 107 0.69 -8.53 2.29
C LEU A 107 -0.20 -7.50 2.99
N VAL A 108 0.41 -6.41 3.46
CA VAL A 108 -0.28 -5.20 3.92
C VAL A 108 0.13 -4.04 3.02
N VAL A 109 -0.84 -3.23 2.59
CA VAL A 109 -0.59 -2.03 1.78
C VAL A 109 -0.91 -0.79 2.61
N LEU A 110 0.05 0.12 2.74
CA LEU A 110 -0.14 1.41 3.40
C LEU A 110 -0.53 2.49 2.39
N ILE A 111 -1.63 3.19 2.66
CA ILE A 111 -2.12 4.31 1.83
C ILE A 111 -2.44 5.55 2.68
N ASN A 112 -2.37 6.72 2.05
CA ASN A 112 -2.84 7.97 2.65
C ASN A 112 -3.43 8.93 1.60
N GLY A 113 -3.85 10.13 2.02
CA GLY A 113 -4.38 11.15 1.12
C GLY A 113 -3.42 11.62 0.01
N GLY A 114 -2.13 11.32 0.10
CA GLY A 114 -1.14 11.55 -0.95
C GLY A 114 -1.03 10.40 -1.96
N SER A 115 -1.61 9.23 -1.68
CA SER A 115 -1.70 8.11 -2.60
C SER A 115 -2.70 8.42 -3.72
N ALA A 116 -2.26 8.49 -4.97
CA ALA A 116 -3.11 8.86 -6.11
C ALA A 116 -2.86 8.02 -7.37
N SER A 117 -3.86 7.98 -8.27
CA SER A 117 -3.76 7.41 -9.61
C SER A 117 -3.25 5.96 -9.61
N ALA A 118 -2.05 5.69 -10.12
CA ALA A 118 -1.48 4.35 -10.19
C ALA A 118 -1.41 3.66 -8.80
N SER A 119 -1.16 4.41 -7.73
CA SER A 119 -1.21 3.90 -6.35
C SER A 119 -2.59 3.40 -5.95
N GLU A 120 -3.63 4.09 -6.40
CA GLU A 120 -5.04 3.75 -6.12
C GLU A 120 -5.49 2.53 -6.92
N ILE A 121 -4.93 2.33 -8.11
CA ILE A 121 -5.12 1.11 -8.89
C ILE A 121 -4.52 -0.08 -8.15
N VAL A 122 -3.27 0.03 -7.68
CA VAL A 122 -2.63 -1.05 -6.92
C VAL A 122 -3.41 -1.36 -5.64
N ALA A 123 -3.73 -0.34 -4.85
CA ALA A 123 -4.50 -0.50 -3.61
C ALA A 123 -5.89 -1.12 -3.88
N GLY A 124 -6.65 -0.54 -4.81
CA GLY A 124 -8.00 -0.99 -5.13
C GLY A 124 -8.06 -2.40 -5.71
N ALA A 125 -7.11 -2.77 -6.57
CA ALA A 125 -7.04 -4.12 -7.13
C ALA A 125 -6.68 -5.16 -6.07
N LEU A 126 -5.65 -4.91 -5.27
CA LEU A 126 -5.26 -5.84 -4.20
C LEU A 126 -6.35 -5.99 -3.13
N GLN A 127 -7.08 -4.91 -2.82
CA GLN A 127 -8.23 -4.96 -1.91
C GLN A 127 -9.40 -5.76 -2.52
N ASP A 128 -9.75 -5.51 -3.79
CA ASP A 128 -10.89 -6.16 -4.44
C ASP A 128 -10.70 -7.66 -4.61
N HIS A 129 -9.45 -8.09 -4.84
CA HIS A 129 -9.05 -9.49 -4.89
C HIS A 129 -8.87 -10.12 -3.50
N GLU A 130 -9.11 -9.39 -2.42
CA GLU A 130 -8.88 -9.83 -1.03
C GLU A 130 -7.43 -10.32 -0.82
N ARG A 131 -6.51 -9.76 -1.63
CA ARG A 131 -5.13 -10.20 -1.68
C ARG A 131 -4.29 -9.51 -0.61
N ALA A 132 -4.61 -8.28 -0.27
CA ALA A 132 -3.90 -7.52 0.75
C ALA A 132 -4.88 -6.81 1.68
N LEU A 133 -4.46 -6.64 2.93
CA LEU A 133 -5.13 -5.72 3.85
C LEU A 133 -4.62 -4.30 3.57
N LEU A 134 -5.52 -3.36 3.31
CA LEU A 134 -5.19 -1.95 3.21
C LEU A 134 -5.30 -1.28 4.58
N MET A 135 -4.27 -0.51 4.93
CA MET A 135 -4.20 0.22 6.19
C MET A 135 -3.77 1.67 5.98
N GLY A 136 -4.29 2.58 6.81
CA GLY A 136 -3.91 3.99 6.79
C GLY A 136 -5.11 4.93 6.65
N THR A 137 -5.10 5.82 5.67
CA THR A 137 -6.20 6.78 5.44
C THR A 137 -6.66 6.76 3.99
N THR A 138 -7.88 7.25 3.72
CA THR A 138 -8.45 7.29 2.37
C THR A 138 -7.52 7.99 1.37
N SER A 139 -7.40 7.40 0.19
CA SER A 139 -6.55 7.93 -0.89
C SER A 139 -7.14 9.16 -1.58
N PHE A 140 -6.38 9.78 -2.50
CA PHE A 140 -6.69 11.08 -3.08
C PHE A 140 -7.98 11.14 -3.92
N GLY A 141 -8.29 10.09 -4.69
CA GLY A 141 -9.45 10.02 -5.58
C GLY A 141 -9.20 10.45 -7.02
N LYS A 142 -8.01 10.19 -7.57
CA LYS A 142 -7.68 10.48 -8.97
C LYS A 142 -7.87 9.24 -9.84
N GLY A 143 -9.08 9.07 -10.35
CA GLY A 143 -9.46 7.95 -11.21
C GLY A 143 -9.46 8.27 -12.71
N SER A 144 -8.63 9.20 -13.18
CA SER A 144 -8.67 9.69 -14.57
C SER A 144 -7.40 9.35 -15.36
N VAL A 145 -7.56 8.90 -16.60
CA VAL A 145 -6.46 8.66 -17.55
C VAL A 145 -6.18 9.93 -18.33
N GLN A 146 -4.91 10.34 -18.39
CA GLN A 146 -4.48 11.53 -19.12
C GLN A 146 -3.47 11.17 -20.21
N THR A 147 -3.67 11.69 -21.41
CA THR A 147 -2.77 11.52 -22.56
C THR A 147 -2.16 12.86 -22.94
N LEU A 148 -0.88 12.85 -23.33
CA LEU A 148 -0.20 14.01 -23.91
C LEU A 148 -0.35 13.97 -25.44
N VAL A 149 -0.96 15.01 -26.00
CA VAL A 149 -1.09 15.20 -27.44
C VAL A 149 -0.10 16.27 -27.88
N SER A 150 0.85 15.89 -28.74
CA SER A 150 1.79 16.85 -29.34
C SER A 150 1.07 17.72 -30.37
N LEU A 151 1.34 19.02 -30.35
CA LEU A 151 0.77 19.99 -31.27
C LEU A 151 1.79 20.41 -32.35
N PRO A 152 1.35 20.92 -33.51
CA PRO A 152 2.25 21.27 -34.62
C PRO A 152 3.31 22.33 -34.28
N ASP A 153 3.05 23.16 -33.27
CA ASP A 153 3.97 24.20 -32.77
C ASP A 153 4.97 23.67 -31.73
N GLN A 154 5.09 22.34 -31.58
CA GLN A 154 5.91 21.65 -30.58
C GLN A 154 5.45 21.83 -29.13
N SER A 155 4.28 22.42 -28.89
CA SER A 155 3.64 22.40 -27.58
C SER A 155 2.93 21.06 -27.32
N GLY A 156 2.49 20.81 -26.09
CA GLY A 156 1.83 19.58 -25.68
C GLY A 156 0.56 19.86 -24.88
N LEU A 157 -0.53 19.16 -25.22
CA LEU A 157 -1.80 19.26 -24.53
C LEU A 157 -2.06 17.99 -23.71
N LYS A 158 -2.25 18.14 -22.39
CA LYS A 158 -2.59 17.02 -21.51
C LYS A 158 -4.11 16.94 -21.34
N ILE A 159 -4.73 15.91 -21.90
CA ILE A 159 -6.20 15.76 -21.91
C ILE A 159 -6.60 14.50 -21.12
N THR A 160 -7.68 14.61 -20.35
CA THR A 160 -8.33 13.44 -19.75
C THR A 160 -9.17 12.70 -20.79
N VAL A 161 -8.84 11.44 -21.05
CA VAL A 161 -9.47 10.64 -22.12
C VAL A 161 -10.33 9.49 -21.61
N ALA A 162 -10.09 9.05 -20.37
CA ALA A 162 -10.78 7.89 -19.80
C ALA A 162 -10.80 7.94 -18.25
N ARG A 163 -11.50 6.98 -17.65
CA ARG A 163 -11.56 6.75 -16.20
C ARG A 163 -11.14 5.33 -15.83
N TYR A 164 -10.48 5.19 -14.69
CA TYR A 164 -10.12 3.91 -14.10
C TYR A 164 -11.21 3.39 -13.17
N PHE A 165 -11.40 2.08 -13.21
CA PHE A 165 -12.28 1.32 -12.32
C PHE A 165 -11.53 0.12 -11.74
N THR A 166 -11.81 -0.17 -10.47
CA THR A 166 -11.25 -1.35 -9.79
C THR A 166 -11.89 -2.65 -10.31
N PRO A 167 -11.37 -3.84 -9.95
CA PRO A 167 -11.92 -5.12 -10.41
C PRO A 167 -13.41 -5.35 -10.07
N LYS A 168 -13.91 -4.77 -8.97
CA LYS A 168 -15.34 -4.78 -8.58
C LYS A 168 -16.11 -3.58 -9.16
N ASP A 169 -15.65 -3.01 -10.26
CA ASP A 169 -16.23 -1.85 -10.97
C ASP A 169 -16.42 -0.60 -10.08
N ARG A 170 -15.61 -0.44 -9.03
CA ARG A 170 -15.67 0.75 -8.18
C ARG A 170 -14.97 1.91 -8.87
N SER A 171 -15.62 3.07 -8.91
CA SER A 171 -14.99 4.29 -9.39
C SER A 171 -14.10 4.91 -8.31
N ILE A 172 -12.86 5.20 -8.67
CA ILE A 172 -11.87 5.87 -7.82
C ILE A 172 -12.09 7.40 -7.81
N GLN A 173 -12.64 7.93 -8.90
CA GLN A 173 -12.72 9.37 -9.14
C GLN A 173 -13.53 10.10 -8.06
N ALA A 174 -12.91 11.11 -7.45
CA ALA A 174 -13.45 11.95 -6.37
C ALA A 174 -13.86 11.20 -5.08
N LYS A 175 -13.58 9.90 -4.99
CA LYS A 175 -13.87 9.07 -3.82
C LYS A 175 -12.61 8.55 -3.14
N GLY A 176 -11.64 8.13 -3.95
CA GLY A 176 -10.47 7.40 -3.47
C GLY A 176 -10.79 5.94 -3.11
N ILE A 177 -9.80 5.29 -2.53
CA ILE A 177 -9.85 3.96 -1.95
C ILE A 177 -9.86 4.12 -0.43
N THR A 178 -10.90 3.62 0.22
CA THR A 178 -10.98 3.55 1.68
C THR A 178 -10.23 2.30 2.15
N PRO A 179 -9.28 2.42 3.10
CA PRO A 179 -8.56 1.26 3.63
C PRO A 179 -9.49 0.35 4.45
N ASP A 180 -9.13 -0.93 4.57
CA ASP A 180 -9.85 -1.90 5.40
C ASP A 180 -9.71 -1.58 6.89
N VAL A 181 -8.51 -1.11 7.28
CA VAL A 181 -8.21 -0.65 8.63
C VAL A 181 -7.78 0.81 8.60
N VAL A 182 -8.66 1.69 9.08
CA VAL A 182 -8.33 3.12 9.20
C VAL A 182 -7.38 3.31 10.38
N VAL A 183 -6.18 3.80 10.08
CA VAL A 183 -5.18 4.21 11.08
C VAL A 183 -4.77 5.64 10.74
N THR A 184 -5.30 6.61 11.47
CA THR A 184 -4.90 8.01 11.29
C THR A 184 -3.51 8.24 11.88
N TYR A 185 -2.75 9.17 11.31
CA TYR A 185 -1.53 9.65 11.98
C TYR A 185 -1.90 10.18 13.36
N GLN A 186 -1.11 9.83 14.39
CA GLN A 186 -1.31 10.44 15.70
C GLN A 186 -1.01 11.94 15.60
N GLN A 187 -1.98 12.79 15.97
CA GLN A 187 -1.78 14.24 16.00
C GLN A 187 -0.75 14.61 17.07
N GLY A 188 0.32 15.31 16.67
CA GLY A 188 1.21 16.01 17.61
C GLY A 188 2.37 15.18 18.15
N GLU A 189 3.26 14.71 17.29
CA GLU A 189 4.64 14.52 17.71
C GLU A 189 5.21 15.84 18.25
N VAL A 190 5.54 15.78 19.54
CA VAL A 190 5.79 16.84 20.53
C VAL A 190 4.54 17.60 21.03
N LYS A 191 4.15 17.29 22.27
CA LYS A 191 3.57 18.29 23.18
C LYS A 191 4.36 18.37 24.50
N PRO A 192 4.73 19.60 24.93
CA PRO A 192 5.39 19.89 26.21
C PRO A 192 4.43 19.69 27.40
N GLU A 193 4.98 19.58 28.61
CA GLU A 193 4.30 19.27 29.87
C GLU A 193 2.92 19.94 30.04
N GLY A 194 1.92 19.17 30.50
CA GLY A 194 0.73 19.72 31.17
C GLY A 194 -0.66 19.48 30.57
N THR A 195 -0.89 18.55 29.64
CA THR A 195 -2.24 18.22 29.17
C THR A 195 -2.81 16.95 29.79
N ARG A 196 -3.85 17.09 30.63
CA ARG A 196 -4.70 15.99 31.12
C ARG A 196 -5.32 15.22 29.95
N LYS A 197 -5.43 13.90 30.10
CA LYS A 197 -5.96 12.96 29.10
C LYS A 197 -7.36 12.48 29.50
N GLU A 198 -8.11 11.96 28.53
CA GLU A 198 -9.46 11.42 28.73
C GLU A 198 -9.49 10.22 29.70
N SER A 199 -8.36 9.53 29.86
CA SER A 199 -8.10 8.52 30.91
C SER A 199 -8.23 9.06 32.33
N ASP A 200 -8.12 10.38 32.52
CA ASP A 200 -8.13 11.04 33.82
C ASP A 200 -9.55 11.42 34.26
N LEU A 201 -10.57 11.15 33.43
CA LEU A 201 -11.99 11.40 33.74
C LEU A 201 -12.62 10.21 34.48
N LYS A 202 -13.41 10.51 35.50
CA LYS A 202 -14.14 9.52 36.31
C LYS A 202 -15.32 8.97 35.49
N GLY A 203 -15.25 7.69 35.12
CA GLY A 203 -16.28 7.02 34.31
C GLY A 203 -15.96 6.86 32.82
N HIS A 204 -14.69 6.98 32.42
CA HIS A 204 -14.28 6.69 31.04
C HIS A 204 -14.54 5.21 30.70
N ILE A 205 -14.89 4.95 29.43
CA ILE A 205 -15.11 3.60 28.91
C ILE A 205 -13.74 2.99 28.61
N GLU A 206 -13.47 1.81 29.13
CA GLU A 206 -12.25 1.06 28.83
C GLU A 206 -12.22 0.68 27.34
N SER A 207 -11.22 1.17 26.61
CA SER A 207 -10.88 0.64 25.30
C SER A 207 -10.26 -0.74 25.48
N HIS A 208 -10.95 -1.80 25.07
CA HIS A 208 -10.29 -3.08 24.82
C HIS A 208 -9.51 -2.93 23.52
N ASP A 209 -8.26 -2.48 23.64
CA ASP A 209 -7.42 -2.11 22.51
C ASP A 209 -6.27 -3.12 22.30
N LEU A 210 -5.82 -3.21 21.04
CA LEU A 210 -4.81 -4.15 20.52
C LEU A 210 -3.43 -4.02 21.20
N SER A 211 -3.24 -3.07 22.12
CA SER A 211 -2.01 -2.85 22.88
C SER A 211 -1.61 -4.01 23.81
N ASP A 212 -2.55 -4.89 24.16
CA ASP A 212 -2.24 -6.07 24.99
C ASP A 212 -1.55 -7.19 24.20
N LEU A 213 -1.61 -7.17 22.86
CA LEU A 213 -0.81 -8.08 22.02
C LEU A 213 0.67 -7.70 21.97
N ALA A 214 1.00 -6.41 22.16
CA ALA A 214 2.37 -5.90 22.12
C ALA A 214 3.17 -6.16 23.40
N LYS A 215 2.49 -6.31 24.56
CA LYS A 215 3.15 -6.50 25.86
C LYS A 215 3.62 -7.93 26.13
N THR A 216 3.27 -8.89 25.26
CA THR A 216 3.47 -10.33 25.54
C THR A 216 4.39 -11.06 24.57
N SER A 217 5.16 -10.37 23.72
CA SER A 217 6.02 -11.04 22.73
C SER A 217 7.22 -10.18 22.32
N GLY A 218 8.28 -10.80 21.78
CA GLY A 218 9.50 -10.11 21.29
C GLY A 218 9.28 -9.08 20.16
N ILE A 219 8.03 -8.69 19.88
CA ILE A 219 7.64 -7.61 18.98
C ILE A 219 8.15 -6.25 19.48
N SER A 220 8.04 -5.96 20.78
CA SER A 220 8.50 -4.67 21.34
C SER A 220 10.01 -4.48 21.15
N THR A 221 10.80 -5.51 21.42
CA THR A 221 12.27 -5.51 21.23
C THR A 221 12.67 -5.38 19.76
N GLU A 222 11.90 -5.95 18.83
CA GLU A 222 12.15 -5.81 17.39
C GLU A 222 11.86 -4.39 16.90
N ILE A 223 10.75 -3.78 17.34
CA ILE A 223 10.41 -2.37 17.03
C ILE A 223 11.45 -1.43 17.64
N GLU A 224 11.93 -1.70 18.86
CA GLU A 224 13.01 -0.92 19.48
C GLU A 224 14.34 -0.97 18.71
N ALA A 225 14.53 -1.92 17.79
CA ALA A 225 15.71 -1.96 16.92
C ALA A 225 15.58 -1.10 15.65
N TRP A 226 14.39 -0.61 15.31
CA TRP A 226 14.16 0.16 14.08
C TRP A 226 14.83 1.54 14.10
N PRO A 227 15.01 2.20 12.94
CA PRO A 227 15.33 3.61 12.90
C PRO A 227 14.28 4.44 13.66
N ALA A 228 14.70 5.51 14.35
CA ALA A 228 13.81 6.31 15.21
C ALA A 228 12.52 6.77 14.48
N GLY A 229 12.65 7.22 13.23
CA GLY A 229 11.49 7.66 12.42
C GLY A 229 10.51 6.54 12.07
N ALA A 230 10.97 5.29 11.94
CA ALA A 230 10.09 4.15 11.67
C ALA A 230 9.32 3.69 12.92
N LYS A 231 9.89 3.86 14.12
CA LYS A 231 9.20 3.56 15.40
C LYS A 231 8.06 4.51 15.69
N GLN A 232 8.23 5.75 15.27
CA GLN A 232 7.30 6.86 15.42
C GLN A 232 6.09 6.73 14.48
N ASP A 233 6.26 5.99 13.39
CA ASP A 233 5.21 5.75 12.41
C ASP A 233 4.20 4.70 12.93
N ASN A 234 3.11 5.19 13.52
CA ASN A 234 2.06 4.35 14.09
C ASN A 234 1.37 3.45 13.04
N GLN A 235 1.27 3.88 11.79
CA GLN A 235 0.68 3.08 10.71
C GLN A 235 1.61 1.93 10.33
N LEU A 236 2.91 2.19 10.26
CA LEU A 236 3.91 1.17 9.97
C LEU A 236 4.01 0.14 11.10
N VAL A 237 4.01 0.61 12.35
CA VAL A 237 3.97 -0.27 13.53
C VAL A 237 2.71 -1.13 13.52
N ALA A 238 1.53 -0.56 13.26
CA ALA A 238 0.28 -1.31 13.19
C ALA A 238 0.29 -2.39 12.09
N ALA A 239 0.79 -2.06 10.89
CA ALA A 239 0.92 -3.02 9.79
C ALA A 239 1.85 -4.18 10.13
N TYR A 240 2.99 -3.88 10.76
CA TYR A 240 3.93 -4.90 11.22
C TYR A 240 3.34 -5.79 12.32
N SER A 241 2.70 -5.19 13.33
CA SER A 241 2.01 -5.93 14.38
C SER A 241 0.93 -6.85 13.81
N PHE A 242 0.17 -6.40 12.81
CA PHE A 242 -0.83 -7.21 12.13
C PHE A 242 -0.21 -8.44 11.46
N LEU A 243 0.82 -8.25 10.62
CA LEU A 243 1.50 -9.36 9.94
C LEU A 243 2.11 -10.38 10.91
N ARG A 244 2.64 -9.91 12.05
CA ARG A 244 3.12 -10.79 13.13
C ARG A 244 1.97 -11.54 13.80
N SER A 245 0.85 -10.86 14.07
CA SER A 245 -0.32 -11.47 14.73
C SER A 245 -0.91 -12.61 13.91
N MET A 246 -1.03 -12.45 12.58
CA MET A 246 -1.53 -13.50 11.68
C MET A 246 -0.78 -14.82 11.84
N ARG A 247 0.53 -14.76 12.07
CA ARG A 247 1.36 -15.97 12.26
C ARG A 247 1.00 -16.76 13.50
N PHE A 248 0.60 -16.09 14.58
CA PHE A 248 0.18 -16.78 15.80
C PHE A 248 -1.08 -17.62 15.56
N PHE A 249 -1.93 -17.20 14.63
CA PHE A 249 -3.16 -17.89 14.28
C PHE A 249 -2.96 -18.93 13.16
N ASP A 250 -2.08 -18.67 12.20
CA ASP A 250 -1.79 -19.59 11.09
C ASP A 250 -1.17 -20.93 11.57
N GLY A 251 -0.46 -20.91 12.70
CA GLY A 251 0.11 -22.12 13.33
C GLY A 251 -0.83 -22.91 14.25
N LYS A 252 -2.01 -22.38 14.60
CA LYS A 252 -2.98 -23.06 15.48
C LYS A 252 -4.28 -23.27 14.72
N LYS A 253 -4.55 -24.51 14.28
CA LYS A 253 -5.91 -24.93 13.87
C LYS A 253 -6.90 -24.48 14.95
N MET A 254 -7.68 -23.46 14.64
CA MET A 254 -8.71 -22.94 15.52
C MET A 254 -9.78 -24.04 15.61
N LYS A 255 -9.74 -24.85 16.68
CA LYS A 255 -10.88 -25.71 17.03
C LYS A 255 -12.00 -24.78 17.46
N MET A 256 -12.90 -24.46 16.54
CA MET A 256 -14.15 -23.84 16.91
C MET A 256 -14.88 -24.77 17.89
N PRO A 257 -15.34 -24.27 19.05
CA PRO A 257 -16.16 -25.06 19.93
C PRO A 257 -17.47 -25.37 19.20
N VAL A 258 -17.70 -26.66 18.94
CA VAL A 258 -19.00 -27.15 18.50
C VAL A 258 -19.92 -27.00 19.71
N THR A 259 -20.79 -25.98 19.69
CA THR A 259 -21.93 -25.91 20.58
C THR A 259 -22.84 -27.10 20.29
N ARG A 260 -23.03 -27.94 21.30
CA ARG A 260 -24.08 -28.98 21.35
C ARG A 260 -25.44 -28.35 21.62
#